data_AF-A0A838DAM2-F1
#
_entry.id   AF-A0A838DAM2-F1
#
_cell.length_a   1.000
_cell.length_b   1.000
_cell.length_c   1.000
_cell.angle_alpha   90.00
_cell.angle_beta   90.00
_cell.angle_gamma   90.00
#
_symmetry.space_group_name_H-M   'P 1'
#
loop_
_entity.id
_entity.type
_entity.pdbx_description
1 polymer ?
#
loop_
_entity_poly.entity_id
_entity_poly.type
_entity_poly.pdbx_seq_one_letter_code
_entity_poly.pdbx_strand_id
1 'polypeptide(L)'
;MTAQDHHSIQTSNNVLTPSYKILNNTTEITTTFLSLFVNVTDRLDGFGITNGFPMILENNLFGIITTLKNQGKRIRYITEINKDNLSYCKMMGQVLELRHLDKINGAMMVNDNEYLSIIESKKKNDDKSLPVYLYSNNE
;
A
#
# COMPACT_ATOMS: atom_id res chain seq x y z
N MET A 1 -3.09 30.94 57.05
CA MET A 1 -1.95 30.34 56.35
C MET A 1 -2.51 29.20 55.51
N THR A 2 -2.99 29.52 54.31
CA THR A 2 -3.63 28.58 53.38
C THR A 2 -2.68 28.39 52.22
N ALA A 3 -2.12 27.19 52.08
CA ALA A 3 -1.32 26.82 50.92
C ALA A 3 -2.26 26.50 49.76
N GLN A 4 -2.05 27.18 48.62
CA GLN A 4 -2.73 26.90 47.36
C GLN A 4 -2.17 25.60 46.77
N ASP A 5 -3.05 24.64 46.51
CA ASP A 5 -2.73 23.46 45.72
C ASP A 5 -2.49 23.87 44.27
N HIS A 6 -1.24 23.74 43.83
CA HIS A 6 -0.89 23.80 42.41
C HIS A 6 -1.41 22.53 41.73
N HIS A 7 -2.57 22.65 41.08
CA HIS A 7 -3.01 21.67 40.09
C HIS A 7 -2.01 21.66 38.92
N SER A 8 -1.18 20.63 38.88
CA SER A 8 -0.40 20.26 37.71
C SER A 8 -1.36 19.80 36.60
N ILE A 9 -1.43 20.59 35.54
CA ILE A 9 -2.14 20.22 34.30
C ILE A 9 -1.35 19.06 33.69
N GLN A 10 -1.89 17.84 33.79
CA GLN A 10 -1.44 16.73 32.95
C GLN A 10 -1.93 16.99 31.53
N THR A 11 -1.05 17.52 30.68
CA THR A 11 -1.26 17.47 29.23
C THR A 11 -1.04 16.03 28.79
N SER A 12 -2.13 15.29 28.56
CA SER A 12 -2.08 13.99 27.89
C SER A 12 -1.66 14.20 26.44
N ASN A 13 -0.35 14.22 26.18
CA ASN A 13 0.17 14.08 24.83
C ASN A 13 -0.12 12.65 24.40
N ASN A 14 -1.26 12.44 23.74
CA ASN A 14 -1.59 11.20 23.07
C ASN A 14 -0.68 11.10 21.84
N VAL A 15 0.57 10.70 22.05
CA VAL A 15 1.51 10.44 20.96
C VAL A 15 0.97 9.23 20.22
N LEU A 16 0.39 9.45 19.04
CA LEU A 16 0.03 8.39 18.11
C LEU A 16 1.31 7.60 17.82
N THR A 17 1.34 6.34 18.25
CA THR A 17 2.49 5.46 18.07
C THR A 17 2.27 4.63 16.81
N PRO A 18 3.14 4.75 15.79
CA PRO A 18 3.05 3.92 14.59
C PRO A 18 2.97 2.44 14.93
N SER A 19 2.03 1.72 14.31
CA SER A 19 1.91 0.27 14.45
C SER A 19 2.47 -0.42 13.21
N TYR A 20 3.00 -1.63 13.37
CA TYR A 20 3.44 -2.47 12.25
C TYR A 20 3.14 -3.94 12.50
N LYS A 21 2.96 -4.69 11.43
CA LYS A 21 2.63 -6.12 11.44
C LYS A 21 3.30 -6.85 10.28
N ILE A 22 3.74 -8.08 10.55
CA ILE A 22 4.13 -9.03 9.50
C ILE A 22 2.91 -9.88 9.17
N LEU A 23 2.48 -9.87 7.91
CA LEU A 23 1.30 -10.61 7.45
C LEU A 23 1.72 -11.97 6.88
N ASN A 24 1.07 -13.04 7.35
CA ASN A 24 1.51 -14.43 7.07
C ASN A 24 0.41 -15.31 6.46
N ASN A 25 -0.82 -14.82 6.33
CA ASN A 25 -1.92 -15.57 5.73
C ASN A 25 -2.58 -14.79 4.60
N THR A 26 -3.08 -15.51 3.59
CA THR A 26 -3.61 -14.94 2.35
C THR A 26 -4.78 -13.98 2.59
N THR A 27 -5.69 -14.31 3.51
CA THR A 27 -6.87 -13.46 3.79
C THR A 27 -6.46 -12.11 4.36
N GLU A 28 -5.54 -12.09 5.31
CA GLU A 28 -5.03 -10.85 5.92
C GLU A 28 -4.26 -10.03 4.88
N ILE A 29 -3.39 -10.66 4.09
CA ILE A 29 -2.64 -10.00 3.01
C ILE A 29 -3.61 -9.34 2.01
N THR A 30 -4.62 -10.07 1.53
CA THR A 30 -5.60 -9.54 0.57
C THR A 30 -6.43 -8.42 1.19
N THR A 31 -6.88 -8.58 2.44
CA THR A 31 -7.69 -7.56 3.12
C THR A 31 -6.90 -6.27 3.34
N THR A 32 -5.66 -6.37 3.80
CA THR A 32 -4.76 -5.22 3.97
C THR A 32 -4.39 -4.58 2.63
N PHE A 33 -4.19 -5.37 1.58
CA PHE A 33 -3.95 -4.83 0.25
C PHE A 33 -5.16 -4.01 -0.25
N LEU A 34 -6.39 -4.48 -0.01
CA LEU A 34 -7.61 -3.76 -0.38
C LEU A 34 -7.85 -2.51 0.49
N SER A 35 -7.52 -2.57 1.79
CA SER A 35 -7.71 -1.44 2.71
C SER A 35 -6.91 -0.22 2.27
N LEU A 36 -5.72 -0.42 1.70
CA LEU A 36 -4.89 0.67 1.16
C LEU A 36 -5.63 1.56 0.16
N PHE A 37 -6.54 0.98 -0.64
CA PHE A 37 -7.36 1.75 -1.58
C PHE A 37 -8.59 2.37 -0.93
N VAL A 38 -9.25 1.64 -0.03
CA VAL A 38 -10.47 2.12 0.66
C VAL A 38 -10.17 3.31 1.55
N ASN A 39 -8.98 3.34 2.17
CA ASN A 39 -8.58 4.34 3.16
C ASN A 39 -7.85 5.55 2.57
N VAL A 40 -7.74 5.66 1.24
CA VAL A 40 -7.08 6.83 0.60
C VAL A 40 -7.83 8.11 0.92
N THR A 41 -7.12 9.07 1.51
CA THR A 41 -7.64 10.41 1.82
C THR A 41 -7.17 11.46 0.81
N ASP A 42 -5.92 11.42 0.34
CA ASP A 42 -5.41 12.33 -0.70
C ASP A 42 -4.68 11.55 -1.81
N ARG A 43 -3.77 10.65 -1.43
CA ARG A 43 -2.90 9.98 -2.40
C ARG A 43 -2.63 8.51 -2.11
N LEU A 44 -2.34 7.77 -3.18
CA LEU A 44 -1.81 6.41 -3.14
C LEU A 44 -0.66 6.29 -4.13
N ASP A 45 0.51 5.91 -3.62
CA ASP A 45 1.72 5.71 -4.39
C ASP A 45 2.17 4.25 -4.27
N GLY A 46 2.63 3.66 -5.36
CA GLY A 46 3.13 2.30 -5.30
C GLY A 46 4.07 1.94 -6.42
N PHE A 47 4.76 0.83 -6.22
CA PHE A 47 5.46 0.14 -7.28
C PHE A 47 5.33 -1.37 -7.12
N GLY A 48 5.42 -2.09 -8.22
CA GLY A 48 5.44 -3.55 -8.17
C GLY A 48 5.38 -4.18 -9.55
N ILE A 49 5.50 -5.50 -9.55
CA ILE A 49 5.43 -6.32 -10.75
C ILE A 49 3.95 -6.52 -11.10
N THR A 50 3.54 -6.12 -12.31
CA THR A 50 2.16 -6.22 -12.82
C THR A 50 1.74 -7.64 -13.24
N ASN A 51 2.59 -8.65 -13.01
CA ASN A 51 2.28 -10.04 -13.31
C ASN A 51 1.20 -10.63 -12.36
N GLY A 52 0.73 -9.87 -11.37
CA GLY A 52 -0.43 -10.15 -10.52
C GLY A 52 -1.78 -10.01 -11.23
N PHE A 53 -1.86 -10.34 -12.52
CA PHE A 53 -3.07 -10.27 -13.34
C PHE A 53 -4.31 -10.94 -12.70
N PRO A 54 -4.20 -12.10 -12.03
CA PRO A 54 -5.33 -12.70 -11.29
C PRO A 54 -5.82 -11.81 -10.13
N MET A 55 -4.92 -11.20 -9.38
CA MET A 55 -5.25 -10.41 -8.18
C MET A 55 -5.99 -9.10 -8.51
N ILE A 56 -5.68 -8.52 -9.66
CA ILE A 56 -6.32 -7.29 -10.15
C ILE A 56 -7.73 -7.57 -10.67
N LEU A 57 -7.91 -8.68 -11.40
CA LEU A 57 -9.18 -9.08 -12.00
C LEU A 57 -10.16 -9.61 -10.95
N GLU A 58 -9.70 -10.41 -9.98
CA GLU A 58 -10.54 -10.99 -8.94
C GLU A 58 -11.15 -9.94 -8.00
N ASN A 59 -10.51 -8.79 -7.83
CA ASN A 59 -10.89 -7.78 -6.85
C ASN A 59 -11.49 -6.48 -7.43
N ASN A 60 -11.72 -6.40 -8.75
CA ASN A 60 -12.25 -5.20 -9.42
C ASN A 60 -11.47 -3.90 -9.06
N LEU A 61 -10.14 -3.97 -8.99
CA LEU A 61 -9.31 -2.80 -8.65
C LEU A 61 -9.51 -1.64 -9.61
N PHE A 62 -9.79 -1.92 -10.89
CA PHE A 62 -10.07 -0.89 -11.88
C PHE A 62 -11.25 0.01 -11.47
N GLY A 63 -12.35 -0.59 -11.00
CA GLY A 63 -13.52 0.17 -10.53
C GLY A 63 -13.22 1.01 -9.28
N ILE A 64 -12.46 0.47 -8.34
CA ILE A 64 -12.04 1.18 -7.13
C ILE A 64 -11.15 2.37 -7.49
N ILE A 65 -10.12 2.16 -8.31
CA ILE A 65 -9.18 3.20 -8.76
C ILE A 65 -9.92 4.28 -9.57
N THR A 66 -10.85 3.88 -10.43
CA THR A 66 -11.71 4.82 -11.16
C THR A 66 -12.52 5.70 -10.20
N THR A 67 -13.08 5.11 -9.14
CA THR A 67 -13.84 5.84 -8.12
C THR A 67 -12.96 6.85 -7.39
N LEU A 68 -11.78 6.43 -6.93
CA LEU A 68 -10.82 7.30 -6.26
C LEU A 68 -10.38 8.47 -7.16
N LYS A 69 -10.08 8.18 -8.43
CA LYS A 69 -9.76 9.22 -9.42
C LYS A 69 -10.92 10.23 -9.58
N ASN A 70 -12.16 9.75 -9.67
CA ASN A 70 -13.34 10.59 -9.78
C ASN A 70 -13.59 11.44 -8.51
N GLN A 71 -13.12 10.97 -7.35
CA GLN A 71 -13.10 11.73 -6.09
C GLN A 71 -11.93 12.71 -5.99
N GLY A 72 -11.12 12.85 -7.04
CA GLY A 72 -9.96 13.75 -7.07
C GLY A 72 -8.72 13.22 -6.35
N LYS A 73 -8.70 11.95 -5.93
CA LYS A 73 -7.53 11.33 -5.30
C LYS A 73 -6.43 11.12 -6.32
N ARG A 74 -5.19 11.32 -5.89
CA ARG A 74 -4.03 11.16 -6.77
C ARG A 74 -3.44 9.76 -6.62
N ILE A 75 -3.36 9.00 -7.72
CA ILE A 75 -2.82 7.64 -7.72
C ILE A 75 -1.62 7.58 -8.65
N ARG A 76 -0.46 7.14 -8.14
CA ARG A 76 0.78 6.97 -8.92
C ARG A 76 1.29 5.54 -8.78
N TYR A 77 1.64 4.92 -9.90
CA TYR A 77 2.14 3.55 -9.89
C TYR A 77 3.34 3.37 -10.84
N ILE A 78 4.38 2.68 -10.37
CA ILE A 78 5.55 2.32 -11.17
C ILE A 78 5.54 0.80 -11.40
N THR A 79 5.70 0.37 -12.65
CA THR A 79 5.78 -1.05 -12.99
C THR A 79 6.66 -1.30 -14.21
N GLU A 80 7.12 -2.53 -14.38
CA GLU A 80 7.70 -2.96 -15.65
C GLU A 80 6.58 -3.08 -16.69
N ILE A 81 6.75 -2.43 -17.84
CA ILE A 81 5.79 -2.46 -18.95
C ILE A 81 6.48 -3.21 -20.08
N ASN A 82 5.90 -4.33 -20.48
CA ASN A 82 6.38 -5.20 -21.54
C ASN A 82 5.25 -5.50 -22.53
N LYS A 83 5.53 -6.31 -23.55
CA LYS A 83 4.54 -6.62 -24.60
C LYS A 83 3.30 -7.34 -24.05
N ASP A 84 3.44 -8.10 -22.97
CA ASP A 84 2.39 -8.96 -22.43
C ASP A 84 1.39 -8.15 -21.58
N ASN A 85 1.85 -7.11 -20.88
CA ASN A 85 1.00 -6.27 -20.03
C ASN A 85 0.64 -4.90 -20.63
N LEU A 86 1.12 -4.56 -21.84
CA LEU A 86 0.95 -3.24 -22.44
C LEU A 86 -0.52 -2.81 -22.56
N SER A 87 -1.40 -3.72 -22.99
CA SER A 87 -2.84 -3.42 -23.15
C SER A 87 -3.46 -3.02 -21.81
N TYR A 88 -3.16 -3.79 -20.76
CA TYR A 88 -3.61 -3.53 -19.40
C TYR A 88 -3.02 -2.23 -18.85
N CYS A 89 -1.72 -1.98 -19.03
CA CYS A 89 -1.06 -0.75 -18.61
C CYS A 89 -1.69 0.49 -19.28
N LYS A 90 -2.07 0.40 -20.57
CA LYS A 90 -2.80 1.47 -21.26
C LYS A 90 -4.16 1.74 -20.63
N MET A 91 -4.90 0.69 -20.27
CA MET A 91 -6.19 0.83 -19.58
C MET A 91 -6.02 1.48 -18.20
N MET A 92 -5.04 1.03 -17.40
CA MET A 92 -4.76 1.63 -16.09
C MET A 92 -4.26 3.07 -16.17
N GLY A 93 -3.45 3.41 -17.19
CA GLY A 93 -3.00 4.77 -17.42
C GLY A 93 -4.13 5.78 -17.70
N GLN A 94 -5.36 5.30 -17.98
CA GLN A 94 -6.53 6.17 -18.08
C GLN A 94 -7.04 6.62 -16.70
N VAL A 95 -6.73 5.88 -15.64
CA VAL A 95 -7.29 6.09 -14.30
C VAL A 95 -6.26 6.38 -13.21
N LEU A 96 -4.97 6.20 -13.48
CA LEU A 96 -3.85 6.56 -12.60
C LEU A 96 -2.64 7.09 -13.37
N GLU A 97 -1.69 7.71 -12.68
CA GLU A 97 -0.38 8.09 -13.22
C GLU A 97 0.56 6.87 -13.27
N LEU A 98 0.66 6.23 -14.43
CA LEU A 98 1.50 5.04 -14.62
C LEU A 98 2.89 5.41 -15.18
N ARG A 99 3.95 4.85 -14.61
CA ARG A 99 5.33 4.98 -15.12
C ARG A 99 6.00 3.62 -15.30
N HIS A 100 6.83 3.54 -16.35
CA HIS A 100 7.63 2.36 -16.64
C HIS A 100 8.96 2.39 -15.89
N LEU A 101 9.36 1.26 -15.32
CA LEU A 101 10.71 1.03 -14.82
C LEU A 101 11.13 -0.42 -15.10
N ASP A 102 12.25 -0.60 -15.80
CA ASP A 102 12.79 -1.92 -16.14
C ASP A 102 13.33 -2.66 -14.91
N LYS A 103 13.16 -3.99 -14.90
CA LYS A 103 13.78 -4.92 -13.93
C LYS A 103 13.47 -4.57 -12.48
N ILE A 104 12.23 -4.14 -12.24
CA ILE A 104 11.72 -3.83 -10.92
C ILE A 104 11.75 -5.08 -10.03
N ASN A 105 12.23 -4.93 -8.80
CA ASN A 105 12.28 -6.02 -7.83
C ASN A 105 11.55 -5.60 -6.54
N GLY A 106 10.71 -6.50 -6.02
CA GLY A 106 9.82 -6.22 -4.89
C GLY A 106 8.58 -5.42 -5.26
N ALA A 107 7.81 -5.05 -4.23
CA ALA A 107 6.65 -4.19 -4.35
C ALA A 107 6.42 -3.40 -3.06
N MET A 108 5.94 -2.17 -3.19
CA MET A 108 5.40 -1.40 -2.07
C MET A 108 4.17 -0.61 -2.50
N MET A 109 3.28 -0.32 -1.56
CA MET A 109 2.25 0.69 -1.70
C MET A 109 2.18 1.51 -0.41
N VAL A 110 1.91 2.79 -0.55
CA VAL A 110 1.79 3.75 0.54
C VAL A 110 0.64 4.70 0.23
N ASN A 111 -0.25 4.90 1.18
CA ASN A 111 -1.24 5.97 1.13
C ASN A 111 -0.92 7.00 2.22
N ASP A 112 -1.88 7.83 2.58
CA ASP A 112 -1.70 8.91 3.55
C ASP A 112 -1.29 8.41 4.94
N ASN A 113 -1.78 7.24 5.36
CA ASN A 113 -1.62 6.73 6.74
C ASN A 113 -1.10 5.30 6.82
N GLU A 114 -1.05 4.57 5.71
CA GLU A 114 -0.74 3.15 5.65
C GLU A 114 0.40 2.86 4.67
N TYR A 115 1.17 1.84 5.00
CA TYR A 115 2.28 1.32 4.22
C TYR A 115 2.17 -0.20 4.14
N LEU A 116 2.38 -0.76 2.95
CA LEU A 116 2.52 -2.18 2.70
C LEU A 116 3.71 -2.43 1.79
N SER A 117 4.56 -3.39 2.14
CA SER A 117 5.64 -3.83 1.26
C SER A 117 5.79 -5.34 1.25
N ILE A 118 6.29 -5.82 0.12
CA ILE A 118 6.63 -7.21 -0.10
C ILE A 118 8.14 -7.33 -0.12
N ILE A 119 8.68 -8.09 0.82
CA ILE A 119 10.09 -8.41 0.93
C ILE A 119 10.29 -9.81 0.37
N GLU A 120 10.76 -9.86 -0.88
CA GLU A 120 11.16 -11.12 -1.53
C GLU A 120 12.63 -11.42 -1.20
N SER A 121 12.88 -12.20 -0.16
CA SER A 121 14.21 -12.72 0.14
C SER A 121 14.43 -14.04 -0.62
N LYS A 122 14.89 -13.98 -1.87
CA LYS A 122 15.40 -15.18 -2.55
C LYS A 122 16.72 -15.60 -1.92
N LYS A 123 16.73 -16.62 -1.06
CA LYS A 123 17.98 -17.34 -0.76
C LYS A 123 18.44 -18.02 -2.05
N LYS A 124 19.70 -17.82 -2.45
CA LYS A 124 20.30 -18.60 -3.54
C LYS A 124 20.05 -20.09 -3.25
N ASN A 125 19.39 -20.78 -4.18
CA ASN A 125 19.05 -22.22 -4.15
C ASN A 125 17.86 -22.65 -3.29
N ASP A 126 16.96 -21.75 -2.89
CA ASP A 126 15.70 -22.14 -2.23
C ASP A 126 14.48 -21.55 -2.93
N ASP A 127 13.90 -22.32 -3.85
CA ASP A 127 12.70 -21.98 -4.64
C ASP A 127 11.42 -21.91 -3.79
N LYS A 128 11.50 -22.18 -2.47
CA LYS A 128 10.34 -22.24 -1.56
C LYS A 128 10.22 -21.06 -0.59
N SER A 129 11.11 -20.05 -0.67
CA SER A 129 11.01 -18.90 0.24
C SER A 129 9.75 -18.08 -0.08
N LEU A 130 8.78 -18.10 0.83
CA LEU A 130 7.59 -17.26 0.72
C LEU A 130 7.98 -15.78 0.93
N PRO A 131 7.35 -14.84 0.20
CA PRO A 131 7.52 -13.42 0.45
C PRO A 131 7.04 -13.03 1.84
N VAL A 132 7.71 -12.06 2.47
CA VAL A 132 7.29 -11.46 3.74
C VAL A 132 6.53 -10.17 3.45
N TYR A 133 5.34 -10.01 4.00
CA TYR A 133 4.53 -8.81 3.86
C TYR A 133 4.64 -7.97 5.13
N LEU A 134 5.13 -6.74 5.01
CA LEU A 134 5.21 -5.78 6.11
C LEU A 134 4.16 -4.71 5.92
N TYR A 135 3.23 -4.62 6.86
CA TYR A 135 2.24 -3.56 6.96
C TYR A 135 2.60 -2.60 8.10
N SER A 136 2.29 -1.32 7.93
CA SER A 136 2.35 -0.33 8.99
C SER A 136 1.26 0.72 8.82
N ASN A 137 0.77 1.28 9.92
CA ASN A 137 -0.11 2.43 9.91
C ASN A 137 0.27 3.45 11.00
N ASN A 138 -0.10 4.70 10.74
CA ASN A 138 -0.05 5.80 11.68
C ASN A 138 -1.49 6.16 12.07
N GLU A 139 -2.16 5.27 12.80
CA GLU A 139 -3.41 5.62 13.50
C GLU A 139 -3.13 6.61 14.61
#